data_AF-A0A6G1FQA4-F1
#
_entry.id   AF-A0A6G1FQA4-F1
#
_cell.length_a   1.000
_cell.length_b   1.000
_cell.length_c   1.000
_cell.angle_alpha   90.00
_cell.angle_beta   90.00
_cell.angle_gamma   90.00
#
_symmetry.space_group_name_H-M   'P 1'
#
loop_
_entity.id
_entity.type
_entity.pdbx_description
1 polymer ?
#
loop_
_entity_poly.entity_id
_entity_poly.type
_entity_poly.pdbx_seq_one_letter_code
_entity_poly.pdbx_strand_id
1 'polypeptide(L)'
;MFGRNITESAHGHQEARARVREAQLIFTTCTGSGLGLLRSEKFDIVLIDKASQQTQPESLIPLTKGCQRAVFVGDHAQFHATVQKHAVVADFDTSLFEKHYNMPDIPGVAKSNPTRKPMEIVIVTPYTRQMQILKRTLPSSKVLCIDGYQDWMADIVVFVSVRCNVHFDIGYLQDKKLLNMALTRAKSGIIFIGDRLTLTGMSEGTPETEIKAIWARLLKSCAQLQLQTDTS
;
A
#
# COMPACT_ATOMS: atom_id res chain seq x y z
N MET A 1 -3.85 29.52 24.71
CA MET A 1 -3.29 28.98 25.96
C MET A 1 -2.06 28.18 25.59
N PHE A 2 -0.88 28.78 25.72
CA PHE A 2 0.40 28.16 25.33
C PHE A 2 0.64 26.90 26.16
N GLY A 3 0.98 25.79 25.49
CA GLY A 3 1.29 24.52 26.13
C GLY A 3 2.47 24.69 27.08
N ARG A 4 2.19 24.69 28.38
CA ARG A 4 3.22 24.49 29.40
C ARG A 4 3.73 23.06 29.27
N ASN A 5 5.04 22.87 29.41
CA ASN A 5 5.63 21.55 29.46
C ASN A 5 4.98 20.76 30.62
N ILE A 6 4.47 19.56 30.35
CA ILE A 6 3.78 18.71 31.36
C ILE A 6 4.67 18.43 32.59
N THR A 7 5.97 18.59 32.42
CA THR A 7 7.01 18.41 33.45
C THR A 7 7.24 19.63 34.35
N GLU A 8 6.76 20.82 33.96
CA GLU A 8 7.09 22.09 34.64
C GLU A 8 5.99 22.57 35.61
N SER A 9 4.81 21.93 35.61
CA SER A 9 3.69 22.30 36.48
C SER A 9 3.11 21.06 37.17
N ALA A 10 3.17 21.02 38.50
CA ALA A 10 2.58 19.96 39.31
C ALA A 10 1.08 19.74 39.00
N HIS A 11 0.37 20.83 38.71
CA HIS A 11 -1.04 20.79 38.32
C HIS A 11 -1.26 20.10 36.97
N GLY A 12 -0.46 20.46 35.95
CA GLY A 12 -0.52 19.82 34.63
C GLY A 12 -0.16 18.33 34.66
N HIS A 13 0.78 17.93 35.53
CA HIS A 13 1.11 16.53 35.74
C HIS A 13 -0.05 15.74 36.35
N GLN A 14 -0.79 16.35 37.29
CA GLN A 14 -1.95 15.72 37.92
C GLN A 14 -3.11 15.56 36.94
N GLU A 15 -3.41 16.59 36.14
CA GLU A 15 -4.43 16.49 35.08
C GLU A 15 -4.07 15.42 34.03
N ALA A 16 -2.80 15.35 33.62
CA ALA A 16 -2.36 14.34 32.66
C ALA A 16 -2.49 12.91 33.21
N ARG A 17 -2.23 12.70 34.51
CA ARG A 17 -2.49 11.41 35.18
C ARG A 17 -3.97 11.07 35.24
N ALA A 18 -4.83 12.04 35.52
CA ALA A 18 -6.28 11.83 35.52
C ALA A 18 -6.77 11.38 34.15
N ARG A 19 -6.35 12.08 33.07
CA ARG A 19 -6.70 11.71 31.70
C ARG A 19 -6.23 10.32 31.30
N VAL A 20 -5.02 9.93 31.71
CA VAL A 20 -4.49 8.59 31.47
C VAL A 20 -5.35 7.51 32.14
N ARG A 21 -5.82 7.75 33.38
CA ARG A 21 -6.67 6.80 34.11
C ARG A 21 -8.10 6.72 33.55
N GLU A 22 -8.61 7.83 33.03
CA GLU A 22 -9.95 7.89 32.42
C GLU A 22 -9.96 7.37 30.97
N ALA A 23 -8.80 7.35 30.29
CA ALA A 23 -8.69 6.90 28.92
C ALA A 23 -9.00 5.41 28.79
N GLN A 24 -9.93 5.08 27.88
CA GLN A 24 -10.22 3.69 27.51
C GLN A 24 -9.18 3.09 26.56
N LEU A 25 -8.46 3.95 25.83
CA LEU A 25 -7.44 3.59 24.87
C LEU A 25 -6.29 4.58 24.92
N ILE A 26 -5.06 4.06 24.99
CA ILE A 26 -3.83 4.86 25.04
C ILE A 26 -2.93 4.44 23.89
N PHE A 27 -2.55 5.42 23.05
CA PHE A 27 -1.55 5.23 22.00
C PHE A 27 -0.19 5.71 22.52
N THR A 28 0.83 4.86 22.41
CA THR A 28 2.20 5.18 22.78
C THR A 28 3.16 4.28 22.01
N THR A 29 4.44 4.63 21.98
CA THR A 29 5.48 3.71 21.48
C THR A 29 5.73 2.61 22.51
N CYS A 30 6.28 1.46 22.07
CA CYS A 30 6.62 0.35 22.96
C CYS A 30 7.50 0.84 24.13
N THR A 31 8.56 1.59 23.83
CA THR A 31 9.42 2.23 24.84
C THR A 31 8.69 3.28 25.66
N GLY A 32 7.84 4.10 25.04
CA GLY A 32 7.03 5.11 25.72
C GLY A 32 6.10 4.55 26.79
N SER A 33 5.61 3.31 26.62
CA SER A 33 4.77 2.63 27.63
C SER A 33 5.48 2.40 28.97
N GLY A 34 6.83 2.32 28.97
CA GLY A 34 7.64 2.17 30.17
C GLY A 34 8.08 3.49 30.82
N LEU A 35 7.74 4.64 30.22
CA LEU A 35 8.27 5.94 30.60
C LEU A 35 7.18 6.89 31.11
N GLY A 36 7.63 7.95 31.78
CA GLY A 36 6.80 9.09 32.18
C GLY A 36 5.53 8.69 32.94
N LEU A 37 4.39 9.22 32.47
CA LEU A 37 3.07 9.02 33.08
C LEU A 37 2.62 7.56 33.06
N LEU A 38 3.04 6.78 32.05
CA LEU A 38 2.60 5.40 31.87
C LEU A 38 3.45 4.40 32.66
N ARG A 39 4.60 4.82 33.21
CA ARG A 39 5.57 3.95 33.90
C ARG A 39 4.93 3.07 34.99
N SER A 40 3.93 3.57 35.70
CA SER A 40 3.24 2.83 36.78
C SER A 40 1.87 2.29 36.40
N GLU A 41 1.37 2.60 35.21
CA GLU A 41 0.05 2.15 34.75
C GLU A 41 0.09 0.70 34.28
N LYS A 42 -1.05 0.01 34.31
CA LYS A 42 -1.18 -1.38 33.87
C LYS A 42 -2.16 -1.49 32.71
N PHE A 43 -1.93 -2.46 31.84
CA PHE A 43 -2.71 -2.69 30.64
C PHE A 43 -3.03 -4.18 30.50
N ASP A 44 -4.29 -4.55 30.68
CA ASP A 44 -4.72 -5.95 30.52
C ASP A 44 -4.71 -6.40 29.05
N ILE A 45 -4.90 -5.46 28.13
CA ILE A 45 -4.90 -5.69 26.68
C ILE A 45 -3.85 -4.80 26.03
N VAL A 46 -2.96 -5.41 25.25
CA VAL A 46 -1.90 -4.70 24.52
C VAL A 46 -2.01 -5.02 23.03
N LEU A 47 -2.14 -3.98 22.21
CA LEU A 47 -2.07 -4.07 20.75
C LEU A 47 -0.75 -3.46 20.28
N ILE A 48 0.06 -4.24 19.56
CA ILE A 48 1.33 -3.79 18.99
C ILE A 48 1.19 -3.77 17.48
N ASP A 49 1.12 -2.58 16.88
CA ASP A 49 1.20 -2.40 15.43
C ASP A 49 2.68 -2.36 14.97
N LYS A 50 2.92 -2.71 13.70
CA LYS A 50 4.27 -2.87 13.12
C LYS A 50 5.16 -3.81 13.94
N ALA A 51 4.57 -4.85 14.51
CA ALA A 51 5.25 -5.76 15.43
C ALA A 51 6.45 -6.49 14.82
N SER A 52 6.48 -6.69 13.49
CA SER A 52 7.66 -7.24 12.79
C SER A 52 8.89 -6.33 12.81
N GLN A 53 8.69 -5.02 12.95
CA GLN A 53 9.77 -4.02 12.97
C GLN A 53 10.27 -3.70 14.39
N GLN A 54 9.77 -4.38 15.41
CA GLN A 54 10.15 -4.16 16.81
C GLN A 54 11.12 -5.25 17.26
N THR A 55 12.15 -4.86 18.00
CA THR A 55 13.00 -5.85 18.66
C THR A 55 12.19 -6.60 19.73
N GLN A 56 12.57 -7.85 20.04
CA GLN A 56 11.91 -8.61 21.10
C GLN A 56 11.89 -7.84 22.45
N PRO A 57 13.01 -7.22 22.90
CA PRO A 57 13.01 -6.44 24.15
C PRO A 57 12.04 -5.25 24.13
N GLU A 58 11.94 -4.51 23.02
CA GLU A 58 10.98 -3.39 22.92
C GLU A 58 9.54 -3.87 23.05
N SER A 59 9.19 -4.96 22.36
CA SER A 59 7.83 -5.54 22.43
C SER A 59 7.47 -6.00 23.84
N LEU A 60 8.45 -6.40 24.65
CA LEU A 60 8.22 -6.85 26.03
C LEU A 60 7.90 -5.70 26.99
N ILE A 61 8.31 -4.46 26.70
CA ILE A 61 8.07 -3.31 27.58
C ILE A 61 6.57 -3.15 27.87
N PRO A 62 5.65 -3.04 26.88
CA PRO A 62 4.23 -2.94 27.18
C PRO A 62 3.63 -4.26 27.69
N LEU A 63 4.15 -5.42 27.30
CA LEU A 63 3.61 -6.72 27.72
C LEU A 63 3.83 -7.00 29.21
N THR A 64 4.94 -6.52 29.78
CA THR A 64 5.22 -6.66 31.22
C THR A 64 4.36 -5.75 32.09
N LYS A 65 3.50 -4.91 31.50
CA LYS A 65 2.62 -3.97 32.21
C LYS A 65 1.32 -4.63 32.70
N GLY A 66 1.35 -5.92 33.00
CA GLY A 66 0.16 -6.69 33.42
C GLY A 66 -0.69 -7.19 32.25
N CYS A 67 -0.13 -7.30 31.05
CA CYS A 67 -0.85 -7.79 29.88
C CYS A 67 -1.36 -9.22 30.09
N GLN A 68 -2.65 -9.41 29.83
CA GLN A 68 -3.34 -10.70 29.83
C GLN A 68 -3.67 -11.16 28.41
N ARG A 69 -3.88 -10.21 27.49
CA ARG A 69 -4.19 -10.46 26.08
C ARG A 69 -3.38 -9.53 25.19
N ALA A 70 -2.56 -10.12 24.33
CA ALA A 70 -1.75 -9.39 23.36
C ALA A 70 -2.23 -9.66 21.93
N VAL A 71 -2.26 -8.62 21.11
CA VAL A 71 -2.48 -8.73 19.67
C VAL A 71 -1.29 -8.08 18.97
N PHE A 72 -0.60 -8.87 18.16
CA PHE A 72 0.51 -8.39 17.35
C PHE A 72 0.03 -8.23 15.91
N VAL A 73 0.16 -7.03 15.38
CA VAL A 73 -0.16 -6.70 13.98
C VAL A 73 1.14 -6.35 13.28
N GLY A 74 1.45 -7.08 12.22
CA GLY A 74 2.71 -6.92 11.49
C GLY A 74 2.72 -7.71 10.20
N ASP A 75 3.77 -7.51 9.41
CA ASP A 75 4.03 -8.29 8.21
C ASP A 75 5.41 -8.92 8.33
N HIS A 76 5.44 -10.25 8.49
CA HIS A 76 6.66 -11.05 8.64
C HIS A 76 7.45 -11.16 7.33
N ALA A 77 6.85 -10.78 6.19
CA ALA A 77 7.48 -10.77 4.87
C ALA A 77 7.98 -9.37 4.46
N GLN A 78 7.89 -8.37 5.35
CA GLN A 78 8.45 -7.04 5.16
C GLN A 78 9.73 -6.86 5.99
N PHE A 79 10.08 -5.62 6.35
CA PHE A 79 11.30 -5.29 7.07
C PHE A 79 11.31 -5.85 8.50
N HIS A 80 12.46 -6.44 8.89
CA HIS A 80 12.79 -6.85 10.26
C HIS A 80 13.07 -5.64 11.18
N ALA A 81 13.28 -5.91 12.47
CA ALA A 81 13.71 -4.89 13.40
C ALA A 81 15.09 -4.31 13.01
N THR A 82 15.24 -3.00 13.14
CA THR A 82 16.50 -2.32 12.78
C THR A 82 17.50 -2.44 13.92
N VAL A 83 18.59 -3.18 13.70
CA VAL A 83 19.65 -3.41 14.68
C VAL A 83 21.04 -3.22 14.08
N GLN A 84 22.06 -3.14 14.93
CA GLN A 84 23.45 -3.10 14.47
C GLN A 84 23.89 -4.45 13.91
N LYS A 85 24.83 -4.46 12.95
CA LYS A 85 25.26 -5.69 12.24
C LYS A 85 25.66 -6.85 13.15
N HIS A 86 26.29 -6.56 14.29
CA HIS A 86 26.72 -7.61 15.22
C HIS A 86 25.55 -8.24 15.99
N ALA A 87 24.44 -7.51 16.16
CA ALA A 87 23.26 -8.00 16.87
C ALA A 87 22.46 -9.00 16.04
N VAL A 88 22.55 -8.92 14.70
CA VAL A 88 21.95 -9.90 13.77
C VAL A 88 22.47 -11.32 14.03
N VAL A 89 23.75 -11.48 14.39
CA VAL A 89 24.35 -12.80 14.70
C VAL A 89 23.72 -13.44 15.94
N ALA A 90 23.10 -12.63 16.81
CA ALA A 90 22.38 -13.08 18.00
C ALA A 90 20.85 -13.08 17.81
N ASP A 91 20.37 -13.02 16.56
CA ASP A 91 18.95 -12.98 16.17
C ASP A 91 18.15 -11.82 16.79
N PHE A 92 18.82 -10.70 17.12
CA PHE A 92 18.16 -9.53 17.73
C PHE A 92 17.28 -8.75 16.74
N ASP A 93 17.45 -8.96 15.44
CA ASP A 93 16.59 -8.44 14.37
C ASP A 93 15.28 -9.22 14.22
N THR A 94 15.21 -10.45 14.75
CA THR A 94 14.00 -11.25 14.74
C THR A 94 13.03 -10.76 15.82
N SER A 95 11.86 -10.33 15.39
CA SER A 95 10.84 -9.79 16.30
C SER A 95 10.13 -10.88 17.11
N LEU A 96 9.49 -10.48 18.22
CA LEU A 96 8.64 -11.38 19.00
C LEU A 96 7.46 -11.93 18.17
N PHE A 97 6.95 -11.10 17.25
CA PHE A 97 5.90 -11.45 16.29
C PHE A 97 6.36 -12.55 15.33
N GLU A 98 7.48 -12.35 14.63
CA GLU A 98 8.04 -13.34 13.70
C GLU A 98 8.35 -14.66 14.41
N LYS A 99 8.94 -14.58 15.60
CA LYS A 99 9.24 -15.76 16.40
C LYS A 99 7.99 -16.56 16.72
N HIS A 100 6.91 -15.94 17.22
CA HIS A 100 5.66 -16.63 17.52
C HIS A 100 4.89 -17.07 16.28
N TYR A 101 4.97 -16.30 15.20
CA TYR A 101 4.33 -16.64 13.93
C TYR A 101 4.90 -17.97 13.38
N ASN A 102 6.22 -18.13 13.43
CA ASN A 102 6.94 -19.30 12.92
C ASN A 102 6.96 -20.52 13.85
N MET A 103 6.54 -20.38 15.12
CA MET A 103 6.35 -21.55 16.01
C MET A 103 5.22 -22.46 15.50
N PRO A 104 5.09 -23.70 15.98
CA PRO A 104 3.88 -24.50 15.80
C PRO A 104 2.63 -23.79 16.36
N ASP A 105 1.45 -24.33 16.08
CA ASP A 105 0.22 -23.83 16.69
C ASP A 105 0.21 -24.17 18.19
N ILE A 106 -0.04 -23.15 19.01
CA ILE A 106 -0.04 -23.24 20.47
C ILE A 106 -1.48 -22.96 20.94
N PRO A 107 -2.05 -23.77 21.85
CA PRO A 107 -3.36 -23.49 22.43
C PRO A 107 -3.42 -22.07 23.01
N GLY A 108 -4.44 -21.30 22.61
CA GLY A 108 -4.61 -19.91 23.04
C GLY A 108 -3.93 -18.86 22.15
N VAL A 109 -3.16 -19.26 21.13
CA VAL A 109 -2.57 -18.35 20.14
C VAL A 109 -3.26 -18.54 18.80
N ALA A 110 -3.96 -17.50 18.33
CA ALA A 110 -4.52 -17.47 16.98
C ALA A 110 -3.56 -16.76 16.03
N LYS A 111 -3.24 -17.38 14.89
CA LYS A 111 -2.44 -16.77 13.82
C LYS A 111 -3.34 -16.50 12.62
N SER A 112 -3.56 -15.24 12.31
CA SER A 112 -4.19 -14.84 11.05
C SER A 112 -3.10 -14.35 10.10
N ASN A 113 -2.80 -15.14 9.07
CA ASN A 113 -2.23 -14.55 7.87
C ASN A 113 -3.42 -14.01 7.08
N PRO A 114 -3.57 -12.71 6.84
CA PRO A 114 -4.45 -12.30 5.75
C PRO A 114 -3.81 -12.93 4.52
N THR A 115 -4.34 -14.05 4.02
CA THR A 115 -3.92 -14.61 2.73
C THR A 115 -3.89 -13.44 1.78
N ARG A 116 -2.70 -13.02 1.34
CA ARG A 116 -2.56 -11.85 0.47
C ARG A 116 -3.50 -12.12 -0.68
N LYS A 117 -4.60 -11.37 -0.76
CA LYS A 117 -5.58 -11.56 -1.83
C LYS A 117 -4.74 -11.58 -3.10
N PRO A 118 -4.83 -12.63 -3.95
CA PRO A 118 -4.05 -12.66 -5.17
C PRO A 118 -4.29 -11.33 -5.88
N MET A 119 -3.19 -10.65 -6.24
CA MET A 119 -3.28 -9.29 -6.77
C MET A 119 -4.28 -9.28 -7.91
N GLU A 120 -5.32 -8.47 -7.78
CA GLU A 120 -6.35 -8.39 -8.79
C GLU A 120 -5.79 -7.57 -9.95
N ILE A 121 -5.46 -8.25 -11.04
CA ILE A 121 -5.03 -7.63 -12.29
C ILE A 121 -6.24 -7.58 -13.23
N VAL A 122 -6.55 -6.39 -13.72
CA VAL A 122 -7.63 -6.19 -14.69
C VAL A 122 -7.06 -5.57 -15.95
N ILE A 123 -7.34 -6.21 -17.10
CA ILE A 123 -7.02 -5.69 -18.43
C ILE A 123 -8.21 -4.89 -18.92
N VAL A 124 -7.93 -3.68 -19.39
CA VAL A 124 -8.95 -2.70 -19.70
C VAL A 124 -8.67 -2.11 -21.07
N THR A 125 -9.69 -2.03 -21.92
CA THR A 125 -9.56 -1.49 -23.28
C THR A 125 -10.80 -0.70 -23.69
N PRO A 126 -10.67 0.41 -24.43
CA PRO A 126 -11.82 1.24 -24.82
C PRO A 126 -12.62 0.69 -26.02
N TYR A 127 -12.16 -0.40 -26.64
CA TYR A 127 -12.82 -0.96 -27.82
C TYR A 127 -13.37 -2.36 -27.54
N THR A 128 -14.68 -2.55 -27.69
CA THR A 128 -15.36 -3.82 -27.40
C THR A 128 -14.78 -4.99 -28.20
N ARG A 129 -14.38 -4.76 -29.46
CA ARG A 129 -13.73 -5.78 -30.30
C ARG A 129 -12.40 -6.24 -29.73
N GLN A 130 -11.59 -5.32 -29.21
CA GLN A 130 -10.34 -5.66 -28.54
C GLN A 130 -10.59 -6.46 -27.26
N MET A 131 -11.59 -6.06 -26.47
CA MET A 131 -11.98 -6.79 -25.27
C MET A 131 -12.36 -8.25 -25.60
N GLN A 132 -13.14 -8.47 -26.66
CA GLN A 132 -13.51 -9.81 -27.11
C GLN A 132 -12.30 -10.65 -27.56
N ILE A 133 -11.36 -10.05 -28.29
CA ILE A 133 -10.12 -10.72 -28.71
C ILE A 133 -9.30 -11.11 -27.48
N LEU A 134 -9.06 -10.16 -26.56
CA LEU A 134 -8.29 -10.40 -25.34
C LEU A 134 -8.93 -11.46 -24.45
N LYS A 135 -10.26 -11.50 -24.33
CA LYS A 135 -10.96 -12.57 -23.59
C LYS A 135 -10.74 -13.96 -24.20
N ARG A 136 -10.66 -14.05 -25.53
CA ARG A 136 -10.39 -15.32 -26.22
C ARG A 136 -8.94 -15.75 -26.07
N THR A 137 -8.00 -14.81 -26.19
CA THR A 137 -6.56 -15.09 -26.10
C THR A 137 -6.10 -15.33 -24.66
N LEU A 138 -6.73 -14.68 -23.68
CA LEU A 138 -6.38 -14.74 -22.26
C LEU A 138 -7.63 -15.12 -21.43
N PRO A 139 -8.12 -16.37 -21.52
CA PRO A 139 -9.39 -16.78 -20.91
C PRO A 139 -9.40 -16.69 -19.38
N SER A 140 -8.23 -16.81 -18.74
CA SER A 140 -8.09 -16.73 -17.27
C SER A 140 -7.96 -15.30 -16.75
N SER A 141 -7.83 -14.30 -17.63
CA SER A 141 -7.63 -12.90 -17.24
C SER A 141 -8.96 -12.14 -17.17
N LYS A 142 -9.09 -11.25 -16.19
CA LYS A 142 -10.24 -10.35 -16.10
C LYS A 142 -10.07 -9.22 -17.11
N VAL A 143 -10.85 -9.26 -18.19
CA VAL A 143 -10.81 -8.25 -19.26
C VAL A 143 -12.14 -7.48 -19.32
N LEU A 144 -12.07 -6.15 -19.28
CA LEU A 144 -13.22 -5.26 -19.32
C LEU A 144 -13.11 -4.28 -20.49
N CYS A 145 -14.27 -3.91 -21.04
CA CYS A 145 -14.37 -2.74 -21.89
C CYS A 145 -14.51 -1.50 -20.98
N ILE A 146 -13.95 -0.37 -21.39
CA ILE A 146 -14.30 0.91 -20.79
C ILE A 146 -15.63 1.34 -21.42
N ASP A 147 -16.72 0.82 -20.86
CA ASP A 147 -18.08 1.20 -21.24
C ASP A 147 -18.86 1.70 -20.02
N GLY A 148 -18.95 3.02 -19.90
CA GLY A 148 -19.69 3.66 -18.82
C GLY A 148 -19.01 3.53 -17.45
N TYR A 149 -19.43 4.40 -16.54
CA TYR A 149 -18.90 4.50 -15.19
C TYR A 149 -19.27 3.27 -14.36
N GLN A 150 -18.53 2.18 -14.52
CA GLN A 150 -18.69 0.97 -13.72
C GLN A 150 -17.80 1.03 -12.48
N ASP A 151 -18.33 0.58 -11.34
CA ASP A 151 -17.64 0.54 -10.06
C ASP A 151 -16.78 -0.72 -9.94
N TRP A 152 -15.60 -0.67 -10.56
CA TRP A 152 -14.56 -1.66 -10.38
C TRP A 152 -13.27 -1.00 -9.88
N MET A 153 -12.50 -1.74 -9.10
CA MET A 153 -11.15 -1.37 -8.67
C MET A 153 -10.25 -2.61 -8.74
N ALA A 154 -8.99 -2.40 -9.09
CA ALA A 154 -8.00 -3.46 -9.22
C ALA A 154 -6.69 -3.04 -8.54
N ASP A 155 -5.88 -4.01 -8.13
CA ASP A 155 -4.55 -3.70 -7.59
C ASP A 155 -3.65 -3.18 -8.71
N ILE A 156 -3.70 -3.86 -9.88
CA ILE A 156 -3.01 -3.43 -11.10
C ILE A 156 -4.00 -3.31 -12.26
N VAL A 157 -3.91 -2.21 -13.00
CA VAL A 157 -4.67 -2.01 -14.25
C VAL A 157 -3.72 -2.10 -15.45
N VAL A 158 -4.06 -2.92 -16.43
CA VAL A 158 -3.37 -2.97 -17.73
C VAL A 158 -4.26 -2.30 -18.76
N PHE A 159 -3.92 -1.07 -19.17
CA PHE A 159 -4.67 -0.29 -20.14
C PHE A 159 -4.13 -0.52 -21.56
N VAL A 160 -4.97 -1.09 -22.44
CA VAL A 160 -4.63 -1.36 -23.85
C VAL A 160 -5.32 -0.33 -24.75
N SER A 161 -4.55 0.61 -25.31
CA SER A 161 -5.09 1.76 -26.06
C SER A 161 -5.55 1.42 -27.48
N VAL A 162 -5.04 0.34 -28.07
CA VAL A 162 -5.36 -0.20 -29.42
C VAL A 162 -4.89 0.68 -30.59
N ARG A 163 -5.06 2.00 -30.51
CA ARG A 163 -4.82 2.90 -31.64
C ARG A 163 -3.34 2.98 -31.99
N CYS A 164 -3.04 2.65 -33.24
CA CYS A 164 -1.72 2.73 -33.87
C CYS A 164 -1.93 3.09 -35.34
N ASN A 165 -1.62 4.32 -35.75
CA ASN A 165 -1.79 4.76 -37.14
C ASN A 165 -0.91 5.99 -37.45
N VAL A 166 -0.58 6.15 -38.73
CA VAL A 166 0.28 7.24 -39.24
C VAL A 166 -0.36 8.63 -39.18
N HIS A 167 -1.68 8.70 -38.98
CA HIS A 167 -2.42 9.96 -38.85
C HIS A 167 -2.50 10.46 -37.40
N PHE A 168 -1.95 9.71 -36.45
CA PHE A 168 -2.03 9.99 -35.02
C PHE A 168 -3.45 10.19 -34.49
N ASP A 169 -4.45 9.55 -35.10
CA ASP A 169 -5.82 9.60 -34.64
C ASP A 169 -6.05 8.62 -33.50
N ILE A 170 -6.47 9.15 -32.35
CA ILE A 170 -6.75 8.39 -31.13
C ILE A 170 -8.25 8.06 -30.98
N GLY A 171 -9.13 8.61 -31.82
CA GLY A 171 -10.57 8.34 -31.83
C GLY A 171 -11.23 8.47 -30.47
N TYR A 172 -11.81 7.38 -29.95
CA TYR A 172 -12.56 7.40 -28.68
C TYR A 172 -11.69 7.81 -27.47
N LEU A 173 -10.36 7.63 -27.55
CA LEU A 173 -9.42 8.06 -26.51
C LEU A 173 -9.29 9.59 -26.36
N GLN A 174 -9.96 10.38 -27.19
CA GLN A 174 -10.08 11.84 -27.02
C GLN A 174 -10.83 12.20 -25.73
N ASP A 175 -11.71 11.32 -25.23
CA ASP A 175 -12.45 11.57 -23.99
C ASP A 175 -11.56 11.38 -22.75
N LYS A 176 -11.20 12.50 -22.13
CA LYS A 176 -10.40 12.57 -20.88
C LYS A 176 -10.99 11.74 -19.75
N LYS A 177 -12.31 11.52 -19.73
CA LYS A 177 -12.98 10.72 -18.69
C LYS A 177 -12.51 9.26 -18.72
N LEU A 178 -12.20 8.71 -19.90
CA LEU A 178 -11.72 7.34 -20.04
C LEU A 178 -10.35 7.16 -19.40
N LEU A 179 -9.45 8.13 -19.62
CA LEU A 179 -8.12 8.12 -19.03
C LEU A 179 -8.19 8.30 -17.51
N ASN A 180 -9.00 9.25 -17.03
CA ASN A 180 -9.22 9.45 -15.60
C ASN A 180 -9.80 8.20 -14.93
N MET A 181 -10.76 7.54 -15.58
CA MET A 181 -11.33 6.29 -15.07
C MET A 181 -10.27 5.20 -14.98
N ALA A 182 -9.48 4.97 -16.03
CA ALA A 182 -8.40 3.98 -16.01
C ALA A 182 -7.38 4.25 -14.88
N LEU A 183 -6.95 5.51 -14.71
CA LEU A 183 -5.96 5.92 -13.71
C LEU A 183 -6.45 5.75 -12.28
N THR A 184 -7.72 6.10 -12.01
CA THR A 184 -8.27 6.14 -10.64
C THR A 184 -8.74 4.77 -10.13
N ARG A 185 -8.82 3.75 -10.99
CA ARG A 185 -9.22 2.39 -10.58
C ARG A 185 -8.04 1.47 -10.21
N ALA A 186 -6.81 1.92 -10.41
CA ALA A 186 -5.59 1.22 -9.99
C ALA A 186 -5.21 1.60 -8.55
N LYS A 187 -5.04 0.62 -7.66
CA LYS A 187 -4.61 0.87 -6.27
C LYS A 187 -3.09 0.92 -6.13
N SER A 188 -2.38 0.07 -6.86
CA SER A 188 -0.93 -0.11 -6.71
C SER A 188 -0.15 0.31 -7.95
N GLY A 189 -0.72 0.18 -9.15
CA GLY A 189 -0.02 0.58 -10.37
C GLY A 189 -0.83 0.41 -11.64
N ILE A 190 -0.39 1.10 -12.70
CA ILE A 190 -0.98 1.03 -14.02
C ILE A 190 0.11 0.72 -15.06
N ILE A 191 -0.23 -0.13 -16.02
CA ILE A 191 0.60 -0.47 -17.18
C ILE A 191 -0.13 -0.01 -18.44
N PHE A 192 0.54 0.77 -19.26
CA PHE A 192 0.01 1.21 -20.56
C PHE A 192 0.61 0.38 -21.69
N ILE A 193 -0.24 -0.17 -22.55
CA ILE A 193 0.15 -0.86 -23.78
C ILE A 193 -0.48 -0.11 -24.96
N GLY A 194 0.37 0.45 -25.82
CA GLY A 194 -0.08 1.26 -26.95
C GLY A 194 1.06 1.85 -27.76
N ASP A 195 0.71 2.48 -28.89
CA ASP A 195 1.65 3.21 -29.71
C ASP A 195 1.85 4.64 -29.21
N ARG A 196 3.10 4.99 -28.85
CA ARG A 196 3.43 6.29 -28.26
C ARG A 196 3.14 7.42 -29.23
N LEU A 197 3.56 7.29 -30.49
CA LEU A 197 3.41 8.34 -31.49
C LEU A 197 1.94 8.67 -31.76
N THR A 198 1.09 7.65 -31.87
CA THR A 198 -0.35 7.83 -32.02
C THR A 198 -0.96 8.57 -30.83
N LEU A 199 -0.58 8.22 -29.60
CA LEU A 199 -1.12 8.82 -28.38
C LEU A 199 -0.63 10.26 -28.11
N THR A 200 0.60 10.61 -28.52
CA THR A 200 1.20 11.93 -28.25
C THR A 200 1.16 12.89 -29.42
N GLY A 201 1.04 12.39 -30.66
CA GLY A 201 1.22 13.19 -31.88
C GLY A 201 2.68 13.40 -32.26
N MET A 202 2.90 13.98 -33.45
CA MET A 202 4.18 14.07 -34.14
C MET A 202 5.16 15.14 -33.60
N SER A 203 4.70 16.06 -32.75
CA SER A 203 5.51 17.15 -32.21
C SER A 203 5.64 17.01 -30.68
N GLU A 204 6.82 16.58 -30.21
CA GLU A 204 7.24 16.72 -28.81
C GLU A 204 7.44 18.23 -28.50
N GLY A 205 6.35 19.01 -28.46
CA GLY A 205 6.41 20.44 -28.19
C GLY A 205 5.10 21.20 -28.40
N THR A 206 4.22 20.72 -29.28
CA THR A 206 2.91 21.35 -29.54
C THR A 206 1.82 20.28 -29.66
N PRO A 207 1.13 19.96 -28.56
CA PRO A 207 0.01 19.01 -28.60
C PRO A 207 -1.10 19.56 -29.51
N GLU A 208 -1.49 18.81 -30.55
CA GLU A 208 -2.62 19.18 -31.41
C GLU A 208 -3.94 19.33 -30.62
N THR A 209 -4.04 18.60 -29.51
CA THR A 209 -5.19 18.63 -28.60
C THR A 209 -4.71 18.53 -27.16
N GLU A 210 -5.51 19.06 -26.23
CA GLU A 210 -5.21 19.03 -24.80
C GLU A 210 -5.05 17.60 -24.27
N ILE A 211 -5.83 16.63 -24.79
CA ILE A 211 -5.72 15.23 -24.39
C ILE A 211 -4.40 14.58 -24.84
N LYS A 212 -3.88 14.91 -26.03
CA LYS A 212 -2.54 14.46 -26.45
C LYS A 212 -1.44 15.04 -25.55
N ALA A 213 -1.62 16.27 -25.05
CA ALA A 213 -0.72 16.87 -24.05
C ALA A 213 -0.71 16.08 -22.74
N ILE A 214 -1.90 15.67 -22.28
CA ILE A 214 -2.08 14.85 -21.07
C ILE A 214 -1.40 13.49 -21.25
N TRP A 215 -1.61 12.83 -22.39
CA TRP A 215 -0.93 11.57 -22.72
C TRP A 215 0.59 11.74 -22.74
N ALA A 216 1.12 12.78 -23.38
CA ALA A 216 2.56 13.03 -23.43
C ALA A 216 3.16 13.21 -22.02
N ARG A 217 2.49 14.00 -21.15
CA ARG A 217 2.93 14.20 -19.77
C ARG A 217 2.88 12.91 -18.95
N LEU A 218 1.82 12.12 -19.11
CA LEU A 218 1.64 10.84 -18.42
C LEU A 218 2.69 9.80 -18.85
N LEU A 219 2.92 9.65 -20.16
CA LEU A 219 3.90 8.70 -20.68
C LEU A 219 5.34 9.12 -20.36
N LYS A 220 5.59 10.42 -20.12
CA LYS A 220 6.89 10.92 -19.63
C LYS A 220 7.17 10.51 -18.17
N SER A 221 6.12 10.33 -17.35
CA SER A 221 6.29 9.86 -15.97
C SER A 221 6.36 8.34 -15.82
N CYS A 222 6.11 7.59 -16.90
CA CYS A 222 6.12 6.13 -16.88
C CYS A 222 7.52 5.58 -17.21
N ALA A 223 7.92 4.49 -16.55
CA ALA A 223 9.03 3.68 -17.03
C ALA A 223 8.67 3.07 -18.39
N GLN A 224 9.57 3.15 -19.36
CA GLN A 224 9.32 2.71 -20.73
C GLN A 224 9.98 1.36 -20.99
N LEU A 225 9.20 0.46 -21.59
CA LEU A 225 9.67 -0.82 -22.10
C LEU A 225 9.25 -0.93 -23.57
N GLN A 226 10.22 -0.99 -24.47
CA GLN A 226 9.97 -1.31 -25.87
C GLN A 226 9.99 -2.82 -26.03
N LEU A 227 8.87 -3.39 -26.47
CA LEU A 227 8.83 -4.80 -26.84
C LEU A 227 9.50 -4.94 -28.20
N GLN A 228 10.62 -5.68 -28.24
CA GLN A 228 11.20 -6.10 -29.50
C GLN A 228 10.24 -7.13 -30.11
N THR A 229 9.64 -6.78 -31.24
CA THR A 229 8.93 -7.76 -32.06
C THR A 229 9.95 -8.36 -33.01
N ASP A 230 10.22 -9.65 -32.89
CA ASP A 230 10.92 -10.39 -33.94
C ASP A 230 10.05 -10.31 -35.20
N THR A 231 10.43 -9.43 -36.12
CA THR A 231 9.81 -9.36 -37.44
C THR A 231 10.22 -10.60 -38.23
N SER A 232 9.34 -11.60 -38.29
CA SER A 232 9.36 -12.67 -39.27
C SER A 232 8.80 -12.20 -40.62
#